data_AF-A0A222SRA4-F1
#
_entry.id   AF-A0A222SRA4-F1
#
_cell.length_a   1.000
_cell.length_b   1.000
_cell.length_c   1.000
_cell.angle_alpha   90.00
_cell.angle_beta   90.00
_cell.angle_gamma   90.00
#
_symmetry.space_group_name_H-M   'P 1'
#
loop_
_entity.id
_entity.type
_entity.pdbx_description
1 polymer ?
#
loop_
_entity_poly.entity_id
_entity_poly.type
_entity_poly.pdbx_seq_one_letter_code
_entity_poly.pdbx_strand_id
1 'polypeptide(L)'
;MVRRGHVCSRRPIGSRRQALRAPARLTRACEMVTHDLTPGRWEEQGRSTVETAALIATLSLWTDLPSAFDSICTGLHRAALNRRYDWFERAGHPGYVFWWVTDDTIPTWQDGVTRLEHLHDHGYAPYAFTFHHSFDPAGTVVVKSNETFVAL
;
A
#
# COMPACT_ATOMS: atom_id res chain seq x y z
N MET A 1 17.53 -20.91 69.07
CA MET A 1 16.20 -20.28 69.00
C MET A 1 16.05 -19.63 67.62
N VAL A 2 15.02 -20.03 66.90
CA VAL A 2 14.70 -19.66 65.50
C VAL A 2 13.80 -18.43 65.46
N ARG A 3 13.95 -17.58 64.43
CA ARG A 3 12.92 -17.04 63.50
C ARG A 3 13.54 -15.88 62.69
N ARG A 4 13.72 -16.04 61.37
CA ARG A 4 12.78 -15.66 60.28
C ARG A 4 12.33 -14.19 60.43
N GLY A 5 12.53 -13.26 59.51
CA GLY A 5 12.82 -13.29 58.07
C GLY A 5 12.05 -12.09 57.48
N HIS A 6 12.55 -11.41 56.45
CA HIS A 6 11.72 -10.72 55.45
C HIS A 6 12.60 -10.28 54.29
N VAL A 7 12.52 -11.04 53.20
CA VAL A 7 13.03 -10.67 51.87
C VAL A 7 12.02 -9.70 51.28
N CYS A 8 12.42 -8.44 51.06
CA CYS A 8 11.60 -7.46 50.34
C CYS A 8 11.84 -7.65 48.84
N SER A 9 10.92 -8.37 48.18
CA SER A 9 10.93 -8.60 46.74
C SER A 9 10.53 -7.32 46.00
N ARG A 10 11.50 -6.60 45.42
CA ARG A 10 11.21 -5.63 44.35
C ARG A 10 10.96 -6.41 43.07
N ARG A 11 9.70 -6.51 42.64
CA ARG A 11 9.36 -6.95 41.28
C ARG A 11 9.72 -5.81 40.31
N PRO A 12 10.54 -6.03 39.27
CA PRO A 12 10.50 -5.14 38.13
C PRO A 12 9.19 -5.41 37.39
N ILE A 13 8.42 -4.34 37.16
CA ILE A 13 7.29 -4.30 36.25
C ILE A 13 7.83 -4.71 34.89
N GLY A 14 7.57 -5.96 34.50
CA GLY A 14 7.95 -6.48 33.20
C GLY A 14 7.23 -5.67 32.13
N SER A 15 7.98 -4.83 31.42
CA SER A 15 7.56 -4.29 30.14
C SER A 15 7.26 -5.49 29.25
N ARG A 16 5.99 -5.77 29.05
CA ARG A 16 5.52 -6.72 28.04
C ARG A 16 5.80 -6.05 26.69
N ARG A 17 7.07 -6.05 26.27
CA ARG A 17 7.42 -5.87 24.86
C ARG A 17 6.69 -7.03 24.19
N GLN A 18 5.56 -6.74 23.56
CA GLN A 18 5.11 -7.56 22.45
C GLN A 18 6.32 -7.67 21.55
N ALA A 19 6.97 -8.84 21.58
CA ALA A 19 7.88 -9.21 20.54
C ALA A 19 7.01 -9.23 19.28
N LEU A 20 7.00 -8.11 18.57
CA LEU A 20 6.58 -8.06 17.19
C LEU A 20 7.36 -9.19 16.53
N ARG A 21 6.66 -10.26 16.20
CA ARG A 21 7.20 -11.39 15.47
C ARG A 21 7.72 -10.77 14.17
N ALA A 22 9.03 -10.64 14.05
CA ALA A 22 9.64 -10.03 12.87
C ALA A 22 9.06 -10.74 11.64
N PRO A 23 8.51 -10.01 10.64
CA PRO A 23 8.04 -10.67 9.45
C PRO A 23 9.21 -11.40 8.79
N ALA A 24 8.94 -12.64 8.38
CA ALA A 24 9.86 -13.43 7.60
C ALA A 24 10.11 -12.70 6.29
N ARG A 25 11.36 -12.26 6.06
CA ARG A 25 11.83 -11.49 4.90
C ARG A 25 11.19 -10.09 4.84
N LEU A 26 12.05 -9.08 4.78
CA LEU A 26 11.65 -7.71 4.53
C LEU A 26 10.78 -7.69 3.24
N THR A 27 9.65 -6.99 3.32
CA THR A 27 8.61 -6.97 2.28
C THR A 27 8.33 -5.52 1.95
N ARG A 28 8.34 -5.18 0.66
CA ARG A 28 8.17 -3.84 0.11
C ARG A 28 6.78 -3.66 -0.47
N ALA A 29 6.26 -2.45 -0.41
CA ALA A 29 5.01 -2.10 -1.07
C ALA A 29 5.30 -1.63 -2.50
N CYS A 30 4.71 -2.25 -3.50
CA CYS A 30 4.77 -1.75 -4.87
C CYS A 30 3.45 -1.06 -5.23
N GLU A 31 3.56 0.03 -5.99
CA GLU A 31 2.44 0.84 -6.44
C GLU A 31 2.48 1.00 -7.95
N MET A 32 1.34 0.77 -8.60
CA MET A 32 1.08 1.24 -9.95
C MET A 32 -0.01 2.30 -9.90
N VAL A 33 0.21 3.45 -10.55
CA VAL A 33 -0.79 4.51 -10.71
C VAL A 33 -1.09 4.68 -12.19
N THR A 34 -2.38 4.77 -12.53
CA THR A 34 -2.88 4.94 -13.89
C THR A 34 -3.82 6.12 -13.96
N HIS A 35 -3.51 7.09 -14.81
CA HIS A 35 -4.42 8.19 -15.11
C HIS A 35 -5.07 7.93 -16.47
N ASP A 36 -6.40 8.07 -16.53
CA ASP A 36 -7.19 8.01 -17.77
C ASP A 36 -7.27 6.63 -18.49
N LEU A 37 -7.39 5.55 -17.70
CA LEU A 37 -7.24 4.18 -18.21
C LEU A 37 -8.38 3.23 -17.85
N THR A 38 -9.29 2.96 -18.77
CA THR A 38 -10.34 1.94 -18.56
C THR A 38 -9.74 0.52 -18.53
N PRO A 39 -9.99 -0.28 -17.46
CA PRO A 39 -9.61 -1.69 -17.40
C PRO A 39 -10.20 -2.49 -18.58
N GLY A 40 -9.40 -3.36 -19.19
CA GLY A 40 -9.79 -4.18 -20.34
C GLY A 40 -9.24 -3.71 -21.70
N ARG A 41 -8.53 -2.58 -21.75
CA ARG A 41 -7.90 -2.04 -22.97
C ARG A 41 -6.38 -2.32 -23.06
N TRP A 42 -5.84 -3.14 -22.17
CA TRP A 42 -4.39 -3.31 -22.00
C TRP A 42 -3.71 -4.13 -23.10
N GLU A 43 -4.40 -5.11 -23.69
CA GLU A 43 -3.84 -5.97 -24.76
C GLU A 43 -3.86 -5.34 -26.15
N GLU A 44 -4.82 -4.46 -26.46
CA GLU A 44 -4.91 -3.81 -27.78
C GLU A 44 -3.88 -2.69 -27.98
N GLN A 45 -3.50 -1.96 -26.92
CA GLN A 45 -2.65 -0.77 -27.03
C GLN A 45 -1.14 -1.04 -26.93
N GLY A 46 -0.70 -2.30 -26.81
CA GLY A 46 0.71 -2.68 -26.97
C GLY A 46 1.29 -2.36 -28.35
N ARG A 47 0.44 -2.00 -29.34
CA ARG A 47 0.80 -1.57 -30.69
C ARG A 47 -0.21 -0.56 -31.26
N SER A 48 -0.22 0.72 -30.89
CA SER A 48 -0.80 1.74 -31.80
C SER A 48 -0.34 3.18 -31.55
N THR A 49 0.31 3.74 -32.57
CA THR A 49 0.25 5.12 -33.10
C THR A 49 -0.28 6.25 -32.20
N VAL A 50 0.61 7.23 -32.00
CA VAL A 50 0.59 8.66 -31.60
C VAL A 50 -0.74 9.43 -31.38
N GLU A 51 -1.94 8.90 -31.64
CA GLU A 51 -3.24 9.55 -31.31
C GLU A 51 -4.06 8.74 -30.28
N THR A 52 -3.39 8.21 -29.27
CA THR A 52 -4.05 7.67 -28.07
C THR A 52 -3.87 8.70 -26.96
N ALA A 53 -4.94 9.05 -26.24
CA ALA A 53 -4.88 9.82 -25.00
C ALA A 53 -3.65 9.39 -24.20
N ALA A 54 -2.77 10.33 -23.86
CA ALA A 54 -1.46 10.01 -23.31
C ALA A 54 -1.64 9.22 -22.01
N LEU A 55 -1.37 7.91 -22.09
CA LEU A 55 -1.45 7.00 -20.96
C LEU A 55 -0.28 7.33 -20.02
N ILE A 56 -0.51 8.17 -19.02
CA ILE A 56 0.49 8.47 -18.00
C ILE A 56 0.26 7.50 -16.85
N ALA A 57 1.19 6.56 -16.72
CA ALA A 57 1.19 5.61 -15.63
C ALA A 57 2.61 5.43 -15.08
N THR A 58 2.70 5.16 -13.78
CA THR A 58 3.96 5.03 -13.06
C THR A 58 3.98 3.73 -12.27
N LEU A 59 5.19 3.20 -12.05
CA LEU A 59 5.46 2.04 -11.21
C LEU A 59 6.54 2.40 -10.19
N SER A 60 6.19 2.34 -8.91
CA SER A 60 7.05 2.76 -7.79
C SER A 60 7.21 1.63 -6.79
N LEU A 61 8.37 1.55 -6.13
CA LEU A 61 8.67 0.56 -5.11
C LEU A 61 9.08 1.22 -3.80
N TRP A 62 8.29 1.01 -2.77
CA TRP A 62 8.39 1.65 -1.46
C TRP A 62 8.96 0.70 -0.41
N THR A 63 9.58 1.23 0.65
CA THR A 63 10.06 0.42 1.77
C THR A 63 8.90 -0.21 2.54
N ASP A 64 7.83 0.55 2.74
CA ASP A 64 6.62 0.15 3.44
C ASP A 64 5.44 1.07 3.04
N LEU A 65 4.23 0.69 3.44
CA LEU A 65 3.00 1.40 3.10
C LEU A 65 2.89 2.81 3.77
N PRO A 66 3.26 3.00 5.06
CA PRO A 66 3.36 4.34 5.65
C PRO A 66 4.28 5.29 4.87
N SER A 67 5.46 4.83 4.46
CA SER A 67 6.41 5.64 3.69
C SER A 67 5.83 6.09 2.33
N ALA A 68 5.09 5.21 1.65
CA ALA A 68 4.38 5.56 0.43
C ALA A 68 3.34 6.66 0.69
N PHE A 69 2.53 6.50 1.73
CA PHE A 69 1.50 7.47 2.07
C PHE A 69 2.06 8.83 2.48
N ASP A 70 3.14 8.85 3.26
CA ASP A 70 3.79 10.10 3.64
C ASP A 70 4.30 10.83 2.39
N SER A 71 4.82 10.12 1.40
CA SER A 71 5.29 10.72 0.15
C SER A 71 4.16 11.19 -0.78
N ILE A 72 3.06 10.42 -0.85
CA ILE A 72 1.99 10.63 -1.83
C ILE A 72 0.90 11.56 -1.27
N CYS A 73 0.50 11.34 -0.03
CA CYS A 73 -0.70 11.92 0.56
C CYS A 73 -0.44 13.06 1.54
N THR A 74 0.78 13.63 1.57
CA THR A 74 1.13 14.78 2.42
C THR A 74 1.66 15.98 1.63
N GLY A 75 1.75 17.13 2.29
CA GLY A 75 2.35 18.35 1.73
C GLY A 75 1.73 18.86 0.42
N LEU A 76 2.58 19.36 -0.48
CA LEU A 76 2.17 19.87 -1.80
C LEU A 76 1.59 18.77 -2.69
N HIS A 77 2.05 17.52 -2.56
CA HIS A 77 1.56 16.41 -3.37
C HIS A 77 0.10 16.11 -3.04
N ARG A 78 -0.27 16.12 -1.74
CA ARG A 78 -1.68 16.04 -1.31
C ARG A 78 -2.54 17.15 -1.92
N ALA A 79 -2.04 18.39 -1.92
CA ALA A 79 -2.78 19.52 -2.46
C ALA A 79 -3.04 19.36 -3.97
N ALA A 80 -2.05 18.86 -4.71
CA ALA A 80 -2.21 18.53 -6.13
C ALA A 80 -3.18 17.37 -6.34
N LEU A 81 -3.07 16.28 -5.57
CA LEU A 81 -3.97 15.12 -5.68
C LEU A 81 -5.43 15.48 -5.40
N ASN A 82 -5.70 16.38 -4.45
CA ASN A 82 -7.06 16.86 -4.18
C ASN A 82 -7.68 17.60 -5.38
N ARG A 83 -6.84 18.17 -6.25
CA ARG A 83 -7.22 18.89 -7.47
C ARG A 83 -6.98 18.09 -8.74
N ARG A 84 -6.68 16.78 -8.64
CA ARG A 84 -6.34 15.94 -9.79
C ARG A 84 -7.37 16.02 -10.93
N TYR A 85 -8.65 16.20 -10.61
CA TYR A 85 -9.71 16.30 -11.61
C TYR A 85 -9.79 17.64 -12.36
N ASP A 86 -8.92 18.60 -12.03
CA ASP A 86 -8.72 19.80 -12.85
C ASP A 86 -7.93 19.47 -14.13
N TRP A 87 -7.22 18.33 -14.15
CA TRP A 87 -6.36 17.91 -15.26
C TRP A 87 -6.62 16.48 -15.74
N PHE A 88 -7.22 15.62 -14.92
CA PHE A 88 -7.50 14.23 -15.22
C PHE A 88 -9.00 13.93 -15.25
N GLU A 89 -9.41 13.04 -16.14
CA GLU A 89 -10.78 12.56 -16.17
C GLU A 89 -11.12 11.73 -14.92
N ARG A 90 -12.40 11.76 -14.54
CA ARG A 90 -12.90 10.93 -13.44
C ARG A 90 -13.10 9.51 -13.96
N ALA A 91 -12.11 8.66 -13.70
CA ALA A 91 -12.23 7.23 -13.87
C ALA A 91 -13.30 6.61 -12.95
N GLY A 92 -14.16 5.74 -13.49
CA GLY A 92 -15.10 4.91 -12.73
C GLY A 92 -14.46 3.67 -12.08
N HIS A 93 -13.15 3.51 -12.24
CA HIS A 93 -12.36 2.37 -11.78
C HIS A 93 -11.23 2.83 -10.84
N PRO A 94 -10.57 1.91 -10.11
CA PRO A 94 -9.41 2.24 -9.30
C PRO A 94 -8.32 2.90 -10.16
N GLY A 95 -7.81 4.05 -9.73
CA GLY A 95 -6.73 4.77 -10.42
C GLY A 95 -5.33 4.32 -9.99
N TYR A 96 -5.23 3.43 -9.00
CA TYR A 96 -3.97 2.89 -8.51
C TYR A 96 -4.18 1.56 -7.79
N VAL A 97 -3.11 0.78 -7.65
CA VAL A 97 -3.08 -0.49 -6.91
C VAL A 97 -1.79 -0.64 -6.13
N PHE A 98 -1.88 -1.21 -4.94
CA PHE A 98 -0.79 -1.65 -4.09
C PHE A 98 -0.76 -3.17 -3.96
N TRP A 99 0.44 -3.72 -3.85
CA TRP A 99 0.68 -5.11 -3.46
C TRP A 99 2.02 -5.26 -2.76
N TRP A 100 2.18 -6.34 -2.02
CA TRP A 100 3.40 -6.69 -1.32
C TRP A 100 4.32 -7.54 -2.20
N VAL A 101 5.62 -7.22 -2.19
CA VAL A 101 6.68 -8.00 -2.87
C VAL A 101 7.82 -8.27 -1.89
N THR A 102 8.54 -9.37 -2.09
CA THR A 102 9.75 -9.64 -1.29
C THR A 102 10.88 -8.67 -1.67
N ASP A 103 11.81 -8.41 -0.75
CA ASP A 103 12.94 -7.48 -0.98
C ASP A 103 13.79 -7.77 -2.21
N ASP A 104 13.87 -9.04 -2.64
CA ASP A 104 14.61 -9.51 -3.81
C ASP A 104 13.81 -9.45 -5.12
N THR A 105 12.54 -9.06 -5.06
CA THR A 105 11.67 -8.97 -6.24
C THR A 105 11.73 -7.58 -6.88
N ILE A 106 11.96 -7.54 -8.19
CA ILE A 106 11.79 -6.35 -9.02
C ILE A 106 10.46 -6.49 -9.77
N PRO A 107 9.41 -5.74 -9.41
CA PRO A 107 8.13 -5.83 -10.07
C PRO A 107 8.21 -5.32 -11.50
N THR A 108 7.46 -5.98 -12.38
CA THR A 108 7.34 -5.60 -13.79
C THR A 108 6.08 -4.80 -14.04
N TRP A 109 6.00 -4.18 -15.22
CA TRP A 109 4.78 -3.52 -15.67
C TRP A 109 3.58 -4.48 -15.71
N GLN A 110 3.80 -5.70 -16.20
CA GLN A 110 2.77 -6.72 -16.32
C GLN A 110 2.21 -7.14 -14.95
N ASP A 111 3.06 -7.17 -13.92
CA ASP A 111 2.59 -7.44 -12.55
C ASP A 111 1.59 -6.38 -12.11
N GLY A 112 1.92 -5.09 -12.32
CA GLY A 112 1.04 -3.98 -11.93
C GLY A 112 -0.30 -4.00 -12.69
N VAL A 113 -0.26 -4.23 -14.01
CA VAL A 113 -1.49 -4.35 -14.82
C VAL A 113 -2.36 -5.50 -14.31
N THR A 114 -1.76 -6.68 -14.08
CA THR A 114 -2.46 -7.85 -13.54
C THR A 114 -3.12 -7.55 -12.20
N ARG A 115 -2.43 -6.81 -11.31
CA ARG A 115 -3.01 -6.42 -10.01
C ARG A 115 -4.15 -5.42 -10.15
N LEU A 116 -4.04 -4.47 -11.07
CA LEU A 116 -5.06 -3.45 -11.30
C LEU A 116 -6.34 -4.07 -11.89
N GLU A 117 -6.18 -4.97 -12.86
CA GLU A 117 -7.28 -5.76 -13.42
C GLU A 117 -7.94 -6.62 -12.34
N HIS A 118 -7.15 -7.35 -11.55
CA HIS A 118 -7.70 -8.13 -10.45
C HIS A 118 -8.49 -7.25 -9.47
N LEU A 119 -7.97 -6.07 -9.13
CA LEU A 119 -8.64 -5.13 -8.23
C LEU A 119 -9.98 -4.65 -8.81
N HIS A 120 -10.03 -4.43 -10.12
CA HIS A 120 -11.27 -4.06 -10.81
C HIS A 120 -12.30 -5.20 -10.79
N ASP A 121 -11.88 -6.41 -11.14
CA ASP A 121 -12.77 -7.56 -11.35
C ASP A 121 -13.21 -8.24 -10.04
N HIS A 122 -12.32 -8.30 -9.05
CA HIS A 122 -12.49 -9.09 -7.83
C HIS A 122 -12.54 -8.25 -6.55
N GLY A 123 -12.22 -6.96 -6.64
CA GLY A 123 -12.15 -6.07 -5.48
C GLY A 123 -10.88 -6.24 -4.64
N TYR A 124 -10.91 -5.70 -3.42
CA TYR A 124 -9.74 -5.57 -2.54
C TYR A 124 -9.37 -6.89 -1.86
N ALA A 125 -8.09 -7.27 -1.97
CA ALA A 125 -7.52 -8.44 -1.32
C ALA A 125 -6.03 -8.22 -1.00
N PRO A 126 -5.37 -9.04 -0.15
CA PRO A 126 -3.91 -8.98 0.01
C PRO A 126 -3.13 -9.06 -1.31
N TYR A 127 -3.73 -9.70 -2.32
CA TYR A 127 -3.21 -9.76 -3.68
C TYR A 127 -3.20 -8.40 -4.39
N ALA A 128 -4.21 -7.56 -4.19
CA ALA A 128 -4.32 -6.25 -4.84
C ALA A 128 -5.22 -5.34 -4.00
N PHE A 129 -4.69 -4.19 -3.56
CA PHE A 129 -5.39 -3.33 -2.61
C PHE A 129 -5.08 -1.84 -2.80
N THR A 130 -5.68 -0.98 -1.98
CA THR A 130 -5.47 0.48 -2.00
C THR A 130 -5.23 1.02 -0.60
N PHE A 131 -4.88 2.30 -0.45
CA PHE A 131 -4.80 2.93 0.88
C PHE A 131 -6.13 2.90 1.65
N HIS A 132 -7.28 2.80 0.95
CA HIS A 132 -8.59 2.72 1.61
C HIS A 132 -8.85 1.37 2.26
N HIS A 133 -8.39 0.30 1.63
CA HIS A 133 -8.57 -1.08 2.07
C HIS A 133 -7.21 -1.75 2.14
N SER A 134 -6.38 -1.38 3.11
CA SER A 134 -5.01 -1.85 3.20
C SER A 134 -4.86 -3.18 3.93
N PHE A 135 -3.84 -3.94 3.54
CA PHE A 135 -3.44 -5.19 4.17
C PHE A 135 -1.97 -5.12 4.58
N ASP A 136 -1.59 -5.81 5.64
CA ASP A 136 -0.19 -6.02 6.00
C ASP A 136 0.46 -7.12 5.13
N PRO A 137 1.80 -7.30 5.17
CA PRO A 137 2.47 -8.37 4.43
C PRO A 137 1.98 -9.78 4.75
N ALA A 138 1.34 -9.99 5.90
CA ALA A 138 0.75 -11.28 6.29
C ALA A 138 -0.69 -11.46 5.77
N GLY A 139 -1.24 -10.47 5.06
CA GLY A 139 -2.59 -10.47 4.53
C GLY A 139 -3.67 -10.10 5.55
N THR A 140 -3.31 -9.54 6.69
CA THR A 140 -4.25 -9.05 7.70
C THR A 140 -4.72 -7.65 7.34
N VAL A 141 -6.02 -7.38 7.44
CA VAL A 141 -6.58 -6.04 7.22
C VAL A 141 -5.97 -5.05 8.22
N VAL A 142 -5.42 -3.95 7.70
CA VAL A 142 -4.94 -2.85 8.52
C VAL A 142 -6.12 -1.91 8.80
N VAL A 143 -6.70 -2.04 9.99
CA VAL A 143 -7.80 -1.18 10.41
C VAL A 143 -7.24 0.21 10.70
N LYS A 144 -7.77 1.21 10.01
CA LYS A 144 -7.43 2.62 10.24
C LYS A 144 -7.92 3.02 11.64
N SER A 145 -7.02 3.19 12.60
CA SER A 145 -7.29 4.11 13.70
C SER A 145 -7.38 5.52 13.09
N ASN A 146 -8.20 6.40 13.67
CA ASN A 146 -8.52 7.74 13.17
C ASN A 146 -7.32 8.66 12.82
N GLU A 147 -6.08 8.22 13.03
CA GLU A 147 -4.85 8.97 12.78
C GLU A 147 -4.09 8.56 11.52
N THR A 148 -4.33 7.39 10.92
CA THR A 148 -3.30 6.83 10.01
C THR A 148 -3.59 6.98 8.52
N PHE A 149 -4.84 7.00 8.04
CA PHE A 149 -5.09 7.06 6.59
C PHE A 149 -6.44 7.68 6.20
N VAL A 150 -6.65 8.98 6.43
CA VAL A 150 -7.73 9.72 5.73
C VAL A 150 -7.08 10.59 4.66
N ALA A 151 -7.03 10.07 3.44
CA ALA A 151 -6.72 10.86 2.26
C ALA A 151 -7.47 10.30 1.05
N LEU A 152 -8.17 11.23 0.37
CA LEU A 152 -8.91 11.17 -0.89
C LEU A 152 -10.39 10.74 -0.82
#